data_AF-A0AA43BQL3-F1
#
_entry.id   AF-A0AA43BQL3-F1
#
_cell.length_a   1.000
_cell.length_b   1.000
_cell.length_c   1.000
_cell.angle_alpha   90.00
_cell.angle_beta   90.00
_cell.angle_gamma   90.00
#
_symmetry.space_group_name_H-M   'P 1'
#
loop_
_entity.id
_entity.type
_entity.pdbx_description
1 polymer ?
#
loop_
_entity_poly.entity_id
_entity_poly.type
_entity_poly.pdbx_seq_one_letter_code
_entity_poly.pdbx_strand_id
1 'polypeptide(L)'
;MAEKQLNKRGAKPLAQAEPVVQDLDADKLAERSQELVILSEHQSEVVDQFGDGLPWHPDHYENAIRSELHRGCEAFLRAGRYLVVARECAIHGDWYGLLERLGLGQEQARRMMEAARRVANLPNPSHARDLITASKSQSRLIELLSLPEEQFIELAEQGETGGLSLDDVETMSRAELRAAIREARADLDAKDQRITKLSDDLNKAEEKTAKAQKKWKKATPDEQSQELLTQLELAASQVRLAIASGSEEAGFSGAVITLMQHAEQHDLNVDEQVAGIIASLINDLRLVRDHQEVGVTVIHDRRLADWKREG
;
A
#
# COMPACT_ATOMS: atom_id res chain seq x y z
N MET A 1 46.44 -46.57 -65.84
CA MET A 1 45.82 -47.47 -64.85
C MET A 1 46.86 -47.80 -63.80
N ALA A 2 46.79 -47.18 -62.63
CA ALA A 2 47.60 -47.52 -61.46
C ALA A 2 46.82 -47.06 -60.22
N GLU A 3 46.30 -48.04 -59.47
CA GLU A 3 45.52 -47.86 -58.25
C GLU A 3 46.40 -47.35 -57.10
N LYS A 4 45.88 -46.39 -56.32
CA LYS A 4 46.53 -45.86 -55.13
C LYS A 4 45.72 -46.26 -53.90
N GLN A 5 46.35 -47.04 -53.03
CA GLN A 5 45.81 -47.59 -51.80
C GLN A 5 45.34 -46.51 -50.82
N LEU A 6 44.17 -46.71 -50.20
CA LEU A 6 43.69 -45.88 -49.08
C LEU A 6 43.93 -46.58 -47.74
N ASN A 7 44.68 -45.89 -46.89
CA ASN A 7 45.21 -46.35 -45.61
C ASN A 7 44.09 -46.33 -44.53
N LYS A 8 43.80 -47.50 -43.93
CA LYS A 8 42.80 -47.63 -42.86
C LYS A 8 43.36 -47.10 -41.53
N ARG A 9 42.93 -45.91 -41.10
CA ARG A 9 43.15 -45.43 -39.72
C ARG A 9 42.14 -46.11 -38.79
N GLY A 10 42.63 -46.96 -37.89
CA GLY A 10 41.81 -47.64 -36.89
C GLY A 10 41.23 -46.66 -35.86
N ALA A 11 39.91 -46.67 -35.71
CA ALA A 11 39.25 -46.08 -34.55
C ALA A 11 39.47 -47.02 -33.36
N LYS A 12 39.99 -46.48 -32.24
CA LYS A 12 39.99 -47.21 -30.96
C LYS A 12 38.53 -47.46 -30.55
N PRO A 13 38.16 -48.68 -30.13
CA PRO A 13 36.82 -48.94 -29.64
C PRO A 13 36.56 -48.08 -28.39
N LEU A 14 35.36 -47.51 -28.30
CA LEU A 14 34.85 -46.92 -27.05
C LEU A 14 34.93 -47.99 -25.96
N ALA A 15 35.52 -47.65 -24.81
CA ALA A 15 35.53 -48.55 -23.66
C ALA A 15 34.09 -48.96 -23.35
N GLN A 16 33.86 -50.27 -23.19
CA GLN A 16 32.56 -50.77 -22.74
C GLN A 16 32.22 -50.09 -21.41
N ALA A 17 31.02 -49.53 -21.31
CA ALA A 17 30.52 -48.99 -20.06
C ALA A 17 30.65 -50.07 -18.98
N GLU A 18 31.38 -49.77 -17.91
CA GLU A 18 31.44 -50.66 -16.75
C GLU A 18 30.01 -50.92 -16.29
N PRO A 19 29.59 -52.19 -16.13
CA PRO A 19 28.31 -52.46 -15.52
C PRO A 19 28.41 -51.95 -14.09
N VAL A 20 27.66 -50.89 -13.78
CA VAL A 20 27.39 -50.52 -12.40
C VAL A 20 26.56 -51.66 -11.82
N VAL A 21 27.24 -52.70 -11.34
CA VAL A 21 26.63 -53.71 -10.48
C VAL A 21 26.31 -52.95 -9.21
N GLN A 22 25.05 -52.52 -9.08
CA GLN A 22 24.50 -52.17 -7.79
C GLN A 22 24.55 -53.46 -6.98
N ASP A 23 25.56 -53.61 -6.14
CA ASP A 23 25.64 -54.68 -5.17
C ASP A 23 24.49 -54.43 -4.17
N LEU A 24 23.32 -54.95 -4.51
CA LEU A 24 22.10 -54.82 -3.72
C LEU A 24 22.27 -55.74 -2.51
N ASP A 25 22.64 -55.13 -1.39
CA ASP A 25 22.79 -55.79 -0.10
C ASP A 25 21.46 -56.42 0.32
N ALA A 26 21.34 -57.74 0.14
CA ALA A 26 20.10 -58.48 0.35
C ALA A 26 19.61 -58.43 1.80
N ASP A 27 20.54 -58.33 2.76
CA ASP A 27 20.22 -58.22 4.18
C ASP A 27 19.57 -56.87 4.49
N LYS A 28 20.10 -55.76 3.92
CA LYS A 28 19.48 -54.43 4.04
C LYS A 28 18.12 -54.33 3.36
N LEU A 29 17.91 -55.05 2.26
CA LEU A 29 16.60 -55.12 1.60
C LEU A 29 15.58 -55.88 2.45
N ALA A 30 16.00 -56.96 3.12
CA ALA A 30 15.14 -57.72 4.03
C ALA A 30 14.76 -56.87 5.25
N GLU A 31 15.71 -56.19 5.89
CA GLU A 31 15.45 -55.25 7.00
C GLU A 31 14.46 -54.17 6.59
N ARG A 32 14.68 -53.50 5.45
CA ARG A 32 13.78 -52.45 4.95
C ARG A 32 12.39 -52.99 4.60
N SER A 33 12.28 -54.23 4.11
CA SER A 33 10.98 -54.86 3.86
C SER A 33 10.22 -55.11 5.16
N GLN A 34 10.91 -55.51 6.22
CA GLN A 34 10.32 -55.75 7.53
C GLN A 34 9.89 -54.43 8.21
N GLU A 35 10.68 -53.37 8.08
CA GLU A 35 10.31 -52.02 8.51
C GLU A 35 9.03 -51.51 7.81
N LEU A 36 8.90 -51.76 6.49
CA LEU A 36 7.70 -51.37 5.74
C LEU A 36 6.45 -52.13 6.17
N VAL A 37 6.58 -53.42 6.53
CA VAL A 37 5.46 -54.21 7.07
C VAL A 37 5.01 -53.65 8.42
N ILE A 38 5.96 -53.42 9.35
CA ILE A 38 5.66 -52.83 10.67
C ILE A 38 5.00 -51.45 10.51
N LEU A 39 5.51 -50.63 9.58
CA LEU A 39 4.91 -49.33 9.29
C LEU A 39 3.49 -49.47 8.73
N SER A 40 3.25 -50.42 7.83
CA SER A 40 1.93 -50.67 7.24
C SER A 40 0.92 -51.16 8.29
N GLU A 41 1.34 -52.04 9.19
CA GLU A 41 0.51 -52.52 10.31
C GLU A 41 0.15 -51.35 11.23
N HIS A 42 1.15 -50.55 11.62
CA HIS A 42 0.91 -49.37 12.44
C HIS A 42 -0.01 -48.34 11.75
N GLN A 43 0.18 -48.10 10.45
CA GLN A 43 -0.72 -47.22 9.69
C GLN A 43 -2.16 -47.75 9.65
N SER A 44 -2.34 -49.06 9.49
CA SER A 44 -3.67 -49.68 9.54
C SER A 44 -4.32 -49.51 10.90
N GLU A 45 -3.59 -49.74 11.99
CA GLU A 45 -4.10 -49.55 13.36
C GLU A 45 -4.53 -48.09 13.61
N VAL A 46 -3.75 -47.12 13.14
CA VAL A 46 -4.08 -45.68 13.25
C VAL A 46 -5.33 -45.34 12.45
N VAL A 47 -5.48 -45.86 11.23
CA VAL A 47 -6.66 -45.66 10.39
C VAL A 47 -7.90 -46.31 11.01
N ASP A 48 -7.78 -47.50 11.57
CA ASP A 48 -8.89 -48.16 12.24
C ASP A 48 -9.33 -47.40 13.51
N GLN A 49 -8.38 -46.80 14.24
CA GLN A 49 -8.67 -46.05 15.46
C GLN A 49 -9.22 -44.63 15.20
N PHE A 50 -8.67 -43.89 14.22
CA PHE A 50 -8.94 -42.46 14.02
C PHE A 50 -9.51 -42.10 12.64
N GLY A 51 -9.60 -43.08 11.73
CA GLY A 51 -10.03 -42.83 10.35
C GLY A 51 -11.52 -42.67 10.17
N ASP A 52 -12.35 -42.92 11.19
CA ASP A 52 -13.82 -42.82 11.13
C ASP A 52 -14.42 -43.57 9.92
N GLY A 53 -13.80 -44.69 9.54
CA GLY A 53 -14.21 -45.50 8.38
C GLY A 53 -13.70 -45.00 7.02
N LEU A 54 -12.87 -43.97 6.97
CA LEU A 54 -12.22 -43.47 5.76
C LEU A 54 -10.92 -44.24 5.49
N PRO A 55 -10.75 -44.90 4.32
CA PRO A 55 -9.48 -45.53 3.96
C PRO A 55 -8.36 -44.49 3.76
N TRP A 56 -7.12 -44.86 4.14
CA TRP A 56 -5.96 -43.97 3.97
C TRP A 56 -5.70 -43.60 2.51
N HIS A 57 -5.83 -42.31 2.23
CA HIS A 57 -5.29 -41.65 1.05
C HIS A 57 -5.05 -40.18 1.41
N PRO A 58 -3.88 -39.59 1.09
CA PRO A 58 -3.56 -38.22 1.47
C PRO A 58 -4.66 -37.21 1.07
N ASP A 59 -5.11 -37.25 -0.17
CA ASP A 59 -6.14 -36.32 -0.68
C ASP A 59 -7.50 -36.47 0.01
N HIS A 60 -7.88 -37.68 0.43
CA HIS A 60 -9.15 -37.91 1.10
C HIS A 60 -9.14 -37.30 2.51
N TYR A 61 -8.07 -37.55 3.26
CA TYR A 61 -7.89 -36.99 4.60
C TYR A 61 -7.71 -35.47 4.56
N GLU A 62 -6.96 -34.93 3.60
CA GLU A 62 -6.82 -33.48 3.44
C GLU A 62 -8.18 -32.81 3.22
N ASN A 63 -9.00 -33.36 2.33
CA ASN A 63 -10.34 -32.84 2.06
C ASN A 63 -11.28 -33.00 3.25
N ALA A 64 -11.24 -34.13 3.95
CA ALA A 64 -12.03 -34.36 5.15
C ALA A 64 -11.67 -33.36 6.26
N ILE A 65 -10.38 -33.16 6.52
CA ILE A 65 -9.87 -32.18 7.50
C ILE A 65 -10.33 -30.77 7.11
N ARG A 66 -10.15 -30.36 5.85
CA ARG A 66 -10.59 -29.03 5.37
C ARG A 66 -12.09 -28.83 5.55
N SER A 67 -12.89 -29.86 5.24
CA SER A 67 -14.34 -29.84 5.42
C SER A 67 -14.75 -29.67 6.88
N GLU A 68 -14.16 -30.42 7.80
CA GLU A 68 -14.48 -30.31 9.24
C GLU A 68 -14.03 -28.96 9.84
N LEU A 69 -12.88 -28.43 9.42
CA LEU A 69 -12.44 -27.08 9.83
C LEU A 69 -13.40 -25.99 9.32
N HIS A 70 -13.86 -26.10 8.08
CA HIS A 70 -14.86 -25.20 7.50
C HIS A 70 -16.19 -25.29 8.26
N ARG A 71 -16.66 -26.51 8.51
CA ARG A 71 -17.87 -26.79 9.30
C ARG A 71 -17.76 -26.24 10.72
N GLY A 72 -16.57 -26.30 11.34
CA GLY A 72 -16.29 -25.69 12.64
C GLY A 72 -16.47 -24.17 12.63
N CYS A 73 -16.00 -23.49 11.58
CA CYS A 73 -16.20 -22.05 11.41
C CYS A 73 -17.68 -21.69 11.21
N GLU A 74 -18.41 -22.47 10.40
CA GLU A 74 -19.85 -22.28 10.23
C GLU A 74 -20.63 -22.52 11.53
N ALA A 75 -20.26 -23.55 12.29
CA ALA A 75 -20.85 -23.86 13.59
C ALA A 75 -20.59 -22.73 14.60
N PHE A 76 -19.38 -22.18 14.63
CA PHE A 76 -19.01 -21.01 15.43
C PHE A 76 -19.91 -19.81 15.11
N LEU A 77 -20.07 -19.47 13.82
CA LEU A 77 -20.93 -18.38 13.38
C LEU A 77 -22.41 -18.63 13.68
N ARG A 78 -22.88 -19.87 13.49
CA ARG A 78 -24.26 -20.27 13.79
C ARG A 78 -24.58 -20.16 15.27
N ALA A 79 -23.69 -20.64 16.13
CA ALA A 79 -23.79 -20.47 17.57
C ALA A 79 -23.79 -18.99 17.95
N GLY A 80 -22.94 -18.17 17.32
CA GLY A 80 -22.97 -16.71 17.47
C GLY A 80 -24.34 -16.09 17.16
N ARG A 81 -25.00 -16.50 16.07
CA ARG A 81 -26.36 -16.05 15.75
C ARG A 81 -27.38 -16.44 16.83
N TYR A 82 -27.32 -17.67 17.34
CA TYR A 82 -28.19 -18.09 18.44
C TYR A 82 -27.92 -17.31 19.72
N LEU A 83 -26.66 -16.99 20.01
CA LEU A 83 -26.29 -16.15 21.15
C LEU A 83 -26.83 -14.71 21.01
N VAL A 84 -26.83 -14.13 19.80
CA VAL A 84 -27.47 -12.83 19.56
C VAL A 84 -28.95 -12.89 19.91
N VAL A 85 -29.69 -13.88 19.38
CA VAL A 85 -31.12 -14.04 19.69
C VAL A 85 -31.34 -14.28 21.18
N ALA A 86 -30.58 -15.18 21.80
CA ALA A 86 -30.69 -15.49 23.22
C ALA A 86 -30.41 -14.26 24.09
N ARG A 87 -29.47 -13.39 23.70
CA ARG A 87 -29.17 -12.16 24.44
C ARG A 87 -30.30 -11.14 24.35
N GLU A 88 -30.89 -10.95 23.18
CA GLU A 88 -32.00 -10.01 22.98
C GLU A 88 -33.32 -10.50 23.62
N CYS A 89 -33.54 -11.81 23.69
CA CYS A 89 -34.74 -12.40 24.27
C CYS A 89 -34.63 -12.73 25.77
N ALA A 90 -33.44 -12.69 26.37
CA ALA A 90 -33.25 -13.00 27.79
C ALA A 90 -33.80 -11.90 28.69
N ILE A 91 -34.53 -12.29 29.74
CA ILE A 91 -34.95 -11.38 30.81
C ILE A 91 -33.71 -11.03 31.66
N HIS A 92 -33.75 -9.90 32.39
CA HIS A 92 -32.64 -9.46 33.24
C HIS A 92 -32.11 -10.60 34.14
N GLY A 93 -30.80 -10.89 34.02
CA GLY A 93 -30.11 -11.92 34.81
C GLY A 93 -30.03 -13.31 34.16
N ASP A 94 -30.97 -13.65 33.27
CA ASP A 94 -31.01 -14.98 32.65
C ASP A 94 -29.87 -15.23 31.67
N TRP A 95 -29.35 -14.17 31.04
CA TRP A 95 -28.23 -14.25 30.10
C TRP A 95 -26.97 -14.87 30.72
N TYR A 96 -26.59 -14.42 31.92
CA TYR A 96 -25.38 -14.93 32.58
C TYR A 96 -25.55 -16.39 33.01
N GLY A 97 -26.72 -16.75 33.55
CA GLY A 97 -27.02 -18.14 33.90
C GLY A 97 -27.06 -19.04 32.67
N LEU A 98 -27.52 -18.54 31.51
CA LEU A 98 -27.47 -19.26 30.24
C LEU A 98 -26.03 -19.53 29.81
N LEU A 99 -25.16 -18.51 29.85
CA LEU A 99 -23.74 -18.68 29.51
C LEU A 99 -23.03 -19.68 30.43
N GLU A 100 -23.33 -19.65 31.73
CA GLU A 100 -22.79 -20.60 32.71
C GLU A 100 -23.22 -22.05 32.40
N ARG A 101 -24.51 -22.27 32.10
CA ARG A 101 -25.01 -23.60 31.69
C ARG A 101 -24.40 -24.10 30.39
N LEU A 102 -24.05 -23.21 29.47
CA LEU A 102 -23.36 -23.54 28.22
C LEU A 102 -21.85 -23.73 28.41
N GLY A 103 -21.28 -23.40 29.58
CA GLY A 103 -19.84 -23.40 29.80
C GLY A 103 -19.09 -22.35 28.97
N LEU A 104 -19.77 -21.29 28.52
CA LEU A 104 -19.20 -20.25 27.65
C LEU A 104 -18.79 -19.02 28.46
N GLY A 105 -17.54 -18.59 28.28
CA GLY A 105 -17.07 -17.32 28.83
C GLY A 105 -17.75 -16.12 28.15
N GLN A 106 -17.96 -15.04 28.90
CA GLN A 106 -18.61 -13.83 28.37
C GLN A 106 -17.89 -13.25 27.15
N GLU A 107 -16.55 -13.20 27.20
CA GLU A 107 -15.74 -12.66 26.10
C GLU A 107 -15.81 -13.55 24.85
N GLN A 108 -15.87 -14.88 25.03
CA GLN A 108 -16.03 -15.80 23.91
C GLN A 108 -17.41 -15.63 23.26
N ALA A 109 -18.48 -15.58 24.08
CA ALA A 109 -19.82 -15.33 23.58
C ALA A 109 -19.92 -13.98 22.85
N ARG A 110 -19.28 -12.93 23.38
CA ARG A 110 -19.22 -11.61 22.75
C ARG A 110 -18.57 -11.67 21.37
N ARG A 111 -17.42 -12.32 21.24
CA ARG A 111 -16.72 -12.49 19.95
C ARG A 111 -17.53 -13.31 18.95
N MET A 112 -18.21 -14.36 19.40
CA MET A 112 -19.11 -15.15 18.56
C MET A 112 -20.27 -14.32 18.01
N MET A 113 -20.92 -13.55 18.89
CA MET A 113 -22.01 -12.63 18.51
C MET A 113 -21.52 -11.54 17.55
N GLU A 114 -20.33 -10.97 17.80
CA GLU A 114 -19.73 -9.95 16.95
C GLU A 114 -19.42 -10.50 15.55
N ALA A 115 -18.74 -11.64 15.46
CA ALA A 115 -18.48 -12.31 14.19
C ALA A 115 -19.77 -12.62 13.42
N ALA A 116 -20.77 -13.17 14.10
CA ALA A 116 -22.06 -13.46 13.49
C ALA A 116 -22.76 -12.20 12.95
N ARG A 117 -22.67 -11.08 13.68
CA ARG A 117 -23.26 -9.80 13.26
C ARG A 117 -22.55 -9.20 12.06
N ARG A 118 -21.22 -9.13 12.09
CA ARG A 118 -20.43 -8.60 10.96
C ARG A 118 -20.61 -9.41 9.69
N VAL A 119 -20.55 -10.75 9.80
CA VAL A 119 -20.79 -11.63 8.64
C VAL A 119 -22.23 -11.49 8.12
N ALA A 120 -23.22 -11.28 8.99
CA ALA A 120 -24.60 -11.06 8.58
C ALA A 120 -24.83 -9.68 7.92
N ASN A 121 -24.00 -8.69 8.25
CA ASN A 121 -24.04 -7.35 7.67
C ASN A 121 -23.36 -7.28 6.30
N LEU A 122 -22.65 -8.34 5.87
CA LEU A 122 -22.02 -8.37 4.55
C LEU A 122 -23.08 -8.28 3.45
N PRO A 123 -22.89 -7.44 2.41
CA PRO A 123 -23.92 -7.21 1.39
C PRO A 123 -24.27 -8.44 0.55
N ASN A 124 -23.35 -9.40 0.41
CA ASN A 124 -23.59 -10.65 -0.31
C ASN A 124 -23.14 -11.87 0.52
N PRO A 125 -23.99 -12.91 0.66
CA PRO A 125 -23.62 -14.14 1.34
C PRO A 125 -22.46 -14.92 0.68
N SER A 126 -22.11 -14.66 -0.58
CA SER A 126 -20.90 -15.25 -1.18
C SER A 126 -19.62 -14.73 -0.52
N HIS A 127 -19.52 -13.43 -0.26
CA HIS A 127 -18.37 -12.81 0.41
C HIS A 127 -18.14 -13.40 1.80
N ALA A 128 -19.22 -13.73 2.52
CA ALA A 128 -19.12 -14.45 3.78
C ALA A 128 -18.46 -15.83 3.62
N ARG A 129 -18.80 -16.59 2.57
CA ARG A 129 -18.19 -17.90 2.30
C ARG A 129 -16.72 -17.78 1.92
N ASP A 130 -16.38 -16.80 1.10
CA ASP A 130 -15.00 -16.55 0.66
C ASP A 130 -14.12 -16.18 1.86
N LEU A 131 -14.61 -15.28 2.73
CA LEU A 131 -13.94 -14.90 3.97
C LEU A 131 -13.73 -16.09 4.93
N ILE A 132 -14.75 -16.94 5.09
CA ILE A 132 -14.67 -18.15 5.94
C ILE A 132 -13.65 -19.14 5.36
N THR A 133 -13.64 -19.29 4.03
CA THR A 133 -12.72 -20.17 3.32
C THR A 133 -11.28 -19.69 3.47
N ALA A 134 -11.03 -18.41 3.24
CA ALA A 134 -9.72 -17.79 3.46
C ALA A 134 -9.26 -17.92 4.92
N SER A 135 -10.16 -17.71 5.88
CA SER A 135 -9.82 -17.76 7.31
C SER A 135 -9.36 -19.15 7.78
N LYS A 136 -9.82 -20.25 7.15
CA LYS A 136 -9.53 -21.68 7.48
C LYS A 136 -9.86 -22.14 8.92
N SER A 137 -9.99 -21.25 9.89
CA SER A 137 -10.18 -21.55 11.30
C SER A 137 -10.89 -20.42 12.04
N GLN A 138 -11.64 -20.78 13.09
CA GLN A 138 -12.31 -19.82 13.97
C GLN A 138 -11.34 -18.80 14.59
N SER A 139 -10.11 -19.22 14.92
CA SER A 139 -9.14 -18.35 15.57
C SER A 139 -8.69 -17.21 14.66
N ARG A 140 -8.52 -17.47 13.36
CA ARG A 140 -8.14 -16.45 12.38
C ARG A 140 -9.31 -15.51 12.07
N LEU A 141 -10.53 -16.05 11.96
CA LEU A 141 -11.75 -15.25 11.84
C LEU A 141 -11.93 -14.26 13.02
N ILE A 142 -11.59 -14.69 14.24
CA ILE A 142 -11.63 -13.83 15.42
C ILE A 142 -10.59 -12.69 15.33
N GLU A 143 -9.41 -12.92 14.75
CA GLU A 143 -8.42 -11.83 14.59
C GLU A 143 -8.97 -10.75 13.64
N LEU A 144 -9.66 -11.13 12.56
CA LEU A 144 -10.29 -10.20 11.59
C LEU A 144 -11.32 -9.26 12.23
N LEU A 145 -11.95 -9.64 13.34
CA LEU A 145 -12.86 -8.75 14.09
C LEU A 145 -12.16 -7.51 14.65
N SER A 146 -10.83 -7.53 14.72
CA SER A 146 -10.06 -6.37 15.17
C SER A 146 -9.98 -5.26 14.11
N LEU A 147 -10.34 -5.55 12.85
CA LEU A 147 -10.47 -4.55 11.79
C LEU A 147 -11.67 -3.62 12.07
N PRO A 148 -11.61 -2.34 11.64
CA PRO A 148 -12.79 -1.48 11.56
C PRO A 148 -13.89 -2.13 10.70
N GLU A 149 -15.15 -1.78 10.94
CA GLU A 149 -16.28 -2.36 10.20
C GLU A 149 -16.15 -2.12 8.69
N GLU A 150 -15.73 -0.93 8.28
CA GLU A 150 -15.52 -0.56 6.87
C GLU A 150 -14.45 -1.43 6.21
N GLN A 151 -13.28 -1.58 6.86
CA GLN A 151 -12.20 -2.45 6.36
C GLN A 151 -12.60 -3.93 6.33
N PHE A 152 -13.39 -4.38 7.30
CA PHE A 152 -13.88 -5.76 7.33
C PHE A 152 -14.80 -6.04 6.14
N ILE A 153 -15.69 -5.10 5.81
CA ILE A 153 -16.57 -5.18 4.63
C ILE A 153 -15.72 -5.09 3.36
N GLU A 154 -14.81 -4.13 3.26
CA GLU A 154 -13.92 -3.94 2.11
C GLU A 154 -13.11 -5.21 1.79
N LEU A 155 -12.51 -5.83 2.82
CA LEU A 155 -11.80 -7.11 2.68
C LEU A 155 -12.69 -8.23 2.15
N ALA A 156 -13.93 -8.31 2.62
CA ALA A 156 -14.85 -9.36 2.20
C ALA A 156 -15.39 -9.14 0.78
N GLU A 157 -15.64 -7.89 0.39
CA GLU A 157 -16.21 -7.53 -0.92
C GLU A 157 -15.17 -7.43 -2.03
N GLN A 158 -14.08 -6.73 -1.77
CA GLN A 158 -13.03 -6.40 -2.74
C GLN A 158 -11.89 -7.41 -2.70
N GLY A 159 -11.79 -8.21 -1.64
CA GLY A 159 -10.70 -9.15 -1.43
C GLY A 159 -9.43 -8.54 -0.87
N GLU A 160 -9.42 -7.23 -0.58
CA GLU A 160 -8.27 -6.50 -0.05
C GLU A 160 -8.74 -5.31 0.80
N THR A 161 -7.99 -4.98 1.86
CA THR A 161 -8.15 -3.76 2.66
C THR A 161 -6.81 -3.31 3.22
N GLY A 162 -6.44 -2.04 3.06
CA GLY A 162 -5.27 -1.46 3.75
C GLY A 162 -3.97 -2.29 3.67
N GLY A 163 -3.69 -2.93 2.52
CA GLY A 163 -2.52 -3.79 2.32
C GLY A 163 -2.64 -5.23 2.86
N LEU A 164 -3.82 -5.64 3.32
CA LEU A 164 -4.17 -7.01 3.69
C LEU A 164 -5.13 -7.59 2.66
N SER A 165 -4.73 -8.65 1.95
CA SER A 165 -5.60 -9.37 1.00
C SER A 165 -6.21 -10.65 1.57
N LEU A 166 -7.25 -11.20 0.93
CA LEU A 166 -7.80 -12.52 1.28
C LEU A 166 -6.78 -13.64 1.08
N ASP A 167 -5.89 -13.52 0.10
CA ASP A 167 -4.81 -14.48 -0.14
C ASP A 167 -3.78 -14.44 1.02
N ASP A 168 -3.48 -13.26 1.55
CA ASP A 168 -2.68 -13.11 2.77
C ASP A 168 -3.38 -13.74 3.98
N VAL A 169 -4.69 -13.50 4.12
CA VAL A 169 -5.53 -14.13 5.15
C VAL A 169 -5.55 -15.64 4.98
N GLU A 170 -5.33 -16.19 3.80
CA GLU A 170 -5.25 -17.63 3.58
C GLU A 170 -3.89 -18.22 3.97
N THR A 171 -2.81 -17.52 3.62
CA THR A 171 -1.43 -18.02 3.67
C THR A 171 -0.71 -17.70 4.98
N MET A 172 -0.99 -16.57 5.61
CA MET A 172 -0.28 -16.12 6.81
C MET A 172 -0.45 -17.08 7.99
N SER A 173 0.43 -17.03 8.96
CA SER A 173 0.18 -17.56 10.29
C SER A 173 -0.74 -16.62 11.06
N ARG A 174 -1.30 -17.09 12.18
CA ARG A 174 -2.12 -16.24 13.05
C ARG A 174 -1.35 -15.04 13.62
N ALA A 175 -0.04 -15.19 13.87
CA ALA A 175 0.80 -14.11 14.39
C ALA A 175 1.04 -13.03 13.33
N GLU A 176 1.32 -13.44 12.11
CA GLU A 176 1.47 -12.55 10.95
C GLU A 176 0.17 -11.83 10.64
N LEU A 177 -0.97 -12.55 10.62
CA LEU A 177 -2.29 -11.94 10.43
C LEU A 177 -2.58 -10.84 11.47
N ARG A 178 -2.24 -11.06 12.74
CA ARG A 178 -2.39 -10.03 13.79
C ARG A 178 -1.45 -8.83 13.57
N ALA A 179 -0.27 -9.04 13.01
CA ALA A 179 0.63 -7.94 12.66
C ALA A 179 0.07 -7.13 11.49
N ALA A 180 -0.33 -7.80 10.41
CA ALA A 180 -0.91 -7.17 9.23
C ALA A 180 -2.19 -6.38 9.55
N ILE A 181 -3.09 -6.93 10.39
CA ILE A 181 -4.28 -6.20 10.84
C ILE A 181 -3.93 -4.92 11.62
N ARG A 182 -2.84 -4.94 12.41
CA ARG A 182 -2.41 -3.74 13.15
C ARG A 182 -1.86 -2.67 12.21
N GLU A 183 -1.17 -3.09 11.15
CA GLU A 183 -0.64 -2.19 10.11
C GLU A 183 -1.77 -1.59 9.27
N ALA A 184 -2.69 -2.41 8.76
CA ALA A 184 -3.86 -1.96 8.00
C ALA A 184 -4.72 -0.94 8.77
N ARG A 185 -4.79 -1.09 10.10
CA ARG A 185 -5.43 -0.11 10.98
C ARG A 185 -4.65 1.18 11.12
N ALA A 186 -3.36 1.09 11.35
CA ALA A 186 -2.49 2.27 11.48
C ALA A 186 -2.50 3.12 10.20
N ASP A 187 -2.59 2.47 9.04
CA ASP A 187 -2.69 3.15 7.76
C ASP A 187 -4.00 3.92 7.59
N LEU A 188 -5.13 3.35 8.01
CA LEU A 188 -6.42 4.06 7.99
C LEU A 188 -6.40 5.24 8.97
N ASP A 189 -5.92 5.04 10.20
CA ASP A 189 -5.79 6.12 11.18
C ASP A 189 -4.89 7.25 10.65
N ALA A 190 -3.80 6.90 9.95
CA ALA A 190 -2.90 7.88 9.34
C ALA A 190 -3.56 8.63 8.17
N LYS A 191 -4.38 7.94 7.35
CA LYS A 191 -5.16 8.58 6.28
C LYS A 191 -6.19 9.55 6.85
N ASP A 192 -6.94 9.15 7.87
CA ASP A 192 -7.93 10.01 8.52
C ASP A 192 -7.30 11.27 9.15
N GLN A 193 -6.14 11.12 9.79
CA GLN A 193 -5.38 12.26 10.30
C GLN A 193 -4.90 13.21 9.21
N ARG A 194 -4.59 12.70 8.01
CA ARG A 194 -4.21 13.55 6.86
C ARG A 194 -5.43 14.27 6.29
N ILE A 195 -6.55 13.58 6.14
CA ILE A 195 -7.81 14.15 5.62
C ILE A 195 -8.31 15.27 6.54
N THR A 196 -8.31 15.04 7.86
CA THR A 196 -8.72 16.06 8.84
C THR A 196 -7.82 17.30 8.79
N LYS A 197 -6.49 17.12 8.80
CA LYS A 197 -5.55 18.24 8.65
C LYS A 197 -5.75 19.02 7.36
N LEU A 198 -5.90 18.31 6.23
CA LEU A 198 -6.11 18.95 4.93
C LEU A 198 -7.43 19.72 4.90
N SER A 199 -8.50 19.16 5.48
CA SER A 199 -9.79 19.81 5.59
C SER A 199 -9.73 21.07 6.44
N ASP A 200 -9.02 21.03 7.57
CA ASP A 200 -8.80 22.19 8.43
C ASP A 200 -8.00 23.30 7.73
N ASP A 201 -6.97 22.93 6.97
CA ASP A 201 -6.15 23.88 6.22
C ASP A 201 -6.92 24.49 5.04
N LEU A 202 -7.76 23.69 4.37
CA LEU A 202 -8.68 24.16 3.32
C LEU A 202 -9.68 25.17 3.91
N ASN A 203 -10.33 24.84 5.02
CA ASN A 203 -11.25 25.74 5.72
C ASN A 203 -10.58 27.06 6.12
N LYS A 204 -9.34 27.01 6.64
CA LYS A 204 -8.57 28.22 6.97
C LYS A 204 -8.21 29.04 5.74
N ALA A 205 -7.87 28.40 4.62
CA ALA A 205 -7.58 29.09 3.36
C ALA A 205 -8.83 29.77 2.79
N GLU A 206 -9.97 29.08 2.80
CA GLU A 206 -11.27 29.65 2.41
C GLU A 206 -11.67 30.82 3.30
N GLU A 207 -11.46 30.73 4.62
CA GLU A 207 -11.75 31.83 5.53
C GLU A 207 -10.86 33.05 5.25
N LYS A 208 -9.56 32.84 5.00
CA LYS A 208 -8.61 33.91 4.65
C LYS A 208 -9.00 34.59 3.34
N THR A 209 -9.32 33.82 2.30
CA THR A 209 -9.73 34.36 0.99
C THR A 209 -11.05 35.12 1.09
N ALA A 210 -12.05 34.59 1.83
CA ALA A 210 -13.31 35.28 2.08
C ALA A 210 -13.12 36.58 2.87
N LYS A 211 -12.26 36.60 3.90
CA LYS A 211 -11.91 37.82 4.65
C LYS A 211 -11.20 38.84 3.75
N ALA A 212 -10.26 38.42 2.91
CA ALA A 212 -9.57 39.29 1.97
C ALA A 212 -10.55 39.90 0.95
N GLN A 213 -11.45 39.10 0.38
CA GLN A 213 -12.48 39.58 -0.53
C GLN A 213 -13.45 40.56 0.14
N LYS A 214 -13.88 40.30 1.38
CA LYS A 214 -14.73 41.24 2.13
C LYS A 214 -14.00 42.55 2.43
N LYS A 215 -12.72 42.49 2.83
CA LYS A 215 -11.90 43.70 3.03
C LYS A 215 -11.77 44.49 1.74
N TRP A 216 -11.46 43.82 0.62
CA TRP A 216 -11.36 44.44 -0.70
C TRP A 216 -12.65 45.15 -1.11
N LYS A 217 -13.81 44.51 -0.94
CA LYS A 217 -15.13 45.11 -1.25
C LYS A 217 -15.50 46.29 -0.35
N LYS A 218 -14.96 46.37 0.87
CA LYS A 218 -15.25 47.44 1.84
C LYS A 218 -14.25 48.59 1.77
N ALA A 219 -13.06 48.34 1.23
CA ALA A 219 -12.02 49.34 1.07
C ALA A 219 -12.47 50.47 0.13
N THR A 220 -12.09 51.70 0.48
CA THR A 220 -12.27 52.87 -0.37
C THR A 220 -11.40 52.76 -1.63
N PRO A 221 -11.72 53.49 -2.73
CA PRO A 221 -10.91 53.45 -3.96
C PRO A 221 -9.43 53.80 -3.73
N ASP A 222 -9.13 54.74 -2.82
CA ASP A 222 -7.75 55.10 -2.46
C ASP A 222 -7.03 53.96 -1.73
N GLU A 223 -7.68 53.30 -0.76
CA GLU A 223 -7.14 52.13 -0.07
C GLU A 223 -6.91 50.94 -1.03
N GLN A 224 -7.82 50.72 -1.99
CA GLN A 224 -7.66 49.71 -3.04
C GLN A 224 -6.45 50.01 -3.92
N SER A 225 -6.24 51.28 -4.29
CA SER A 225 -5.08 51.69 -5.09
C SER A 225 -3.75 51.47 -4.36
N GLN A 226 -3.70 51.77 -3.05
CA GLN A 226 -2.52 51.53 -2.22
C GLN A 226 -2.20 50.04 -2.10
N GLU A 227 -3.22 49.20 -1.92
CA GLU A 227 -3.06 47.74 -1.88
C GLU A 227 -2.59 47.17 -3.25
N LEU A 228 -3.06 47.70 -4.37
CA LEU A 228 -2.55 47.30 -5.69
C LEU A 228 -1.10 47.73 -5.91
N LEU A 229 -0.72 48.91 -5.40
CA LEU A 229 0.66 49.38 -5.46
C LEU A 229 1.58 48.51 -4.60
N THR A 230 1.17 48.12 -3.38
CA THR A 230 1.97 47.20 -2.55
C THR A 230 2.10 45.82 -3.20
N GLN A 231 1.03 45.31 -3.83
CA GLN A 231 1.08 44.06 -4.60
C GLN A 231 2.02 44.17 -5.80
N LEU A 232 2.01 45.29 -6.52
CA LEU A 232 2.93 45.55 -7.64
C LEU A 232 4.39 45.64 -7.16
N GLU A 233 4.66 46.31 -6.05
CA GLU A 233 5.99 46.39 -5.44
C GLU A 233 6.50 45.02 -4.98
N LEU A 234 5.61 44.18 -4.46
CA LEU A 234 5.92 42.81 -4.05
C LEU A 234 6.21 41.91 -5.26
N ALA A 235 5.43 42.00 -6.34
CA ALA A 235 5.73 41.29 -7.59
C ALA A 235 7.08 41.74 -8.17
N ALA A 236 7.37 43.05 -8.16
CA ALA A 236 8.65 43.59 -8.60
C ALA A 236 9.82 43.13 -7.71
N SER A 237 9.61 42.98 -6.40
CA SER A 237 10.65 42.46 -5.49
C SER A 237 10.95 40.98 -5.76
N GLN A 238 9.94 40.16 -6.06
CA GLN A 238 10.13 38.75 -6.46
C GLN A 238 10.93 38.63 -7.75
N VAL A 239 10.62 39.43 -8.78
CA VAL A 239 11.40 39.44 -10.03
C VAL A 239 12.85 39.86 -9.76
N ARG A 240 13.08 40.89 -8.94
CA ARG A 240 14.44 41.30 -8.56
C ARG A 240 15.20 40.22 -7.80
N LEU A 241 14.54 39.51 -6.89
CA LEU A 241 15.13 38.38 -6.15
C LEU A 241 15.48 37.22 -7.08
N ALA A 242 14.60 36.88 -8.03
CA ALA A 242 14.84 35.81 -9.00
C ALA A 242 16.00 36.15 -9.95
N ILE A 243 16.13 37.43 -10.37
CA ILE A 243 17.26 37.89 -11.17
C ILE A 243 18.55 37.90 -10.34
N ALA A 244 18.47 38.34 -9.08
CA ALA A 244 19.59 38.47 -8.15
C ALA A 244 20.80 39.20 -8.76
N SER A 245 20.57 40.38 -9.36
CA SER A 245 21.53 41.12 -10.23
C SER A 245 22.87 41.56 -9.59
N GLY A 246 23.18 41.11 -8.37
CA GLY A 246 24.43 41.37 -7.66
C GLY A 246 24.92 40.17 -6.83
N SER A 247 24.35 38.98 -7.03
CA SER A 247 24.84 37.74 -6.43
C SER A 247 25.52 36.90 -7.51
N GLU A 248 26.71 36.40 -7.17
CA GLU A 248 27.47 35.48 -8.03
C GLU A 248 27.00 34.03 -7.86
N GLU A 249 26.22 33.73 -6.82
CA GLU A 249 25.83 32.36 -6.44
C GLU A 249 24.31 32.11 -6.51
N ALA A 250 23.48 33.16 -6.44
CA ALA A 250 22.02 33.03 -6.36
C ALA A 250 21.31 33.58 -7.60
N GLY A 251 20.12 33.04 -7.86
CA GLY A 251 19.21 33.49 -8.91
C GLY A 251 19.74 33.26 -10.33
N PHE A 252 19.14 33.99 -11.28
CA PHE A 252 19.51 33.92 -12.70
C PHE A 252 20.97 34.34 -12.94
N SER A 253 21.44 35.39 -12.25
CA SER A 253 22.83 35.84 -12.32
C SER A 253 23.83 34.72 -11.97
N GLY A 254 23.64 34.06 -10.81
CA GLY A 254 24.52 32.96 -10.39
C GLY A 254 24.44 31.72 -11.29
N ALA A 255 23.25 31.39 -11.79
CA ALA A 255 23.06 30.27 -12.72
C ALA A 255 23.82 30.51 -14.05
N VAL A 256 23.78 31.73 -14.59
CA VAL A 256 24.54 32.10 -15.79
C VAL A 256 26.05 32.00 -15.53
N ILE A 257 26.54 32.54 -14.41
CA ILE A 257 27.98 32.50 -14.06
C ILE A 257 28.46 31.04 -13.92
N THR A 258 27.69 30.21 -13.21
CA THR A 258 28.02 28.80 -13.00
C THR A 258 28.04 28.02 -14.31
N LEU A 259 27.07 28.26 -15.19
CA LEU A 259 27.03 27.63 -16.51
C LEU A 259 28.22 28.07 -17.38
N MET A 260 28.57 29.35 -17.36
CA MET A 260 29.71 29.87 -18.11
C MET A 260 31.04 29.30 -17.60
N GLN A 261 31.23 29.19 -16.28
CA GLN A 261 32.42 28.57 -15.69
C GLN A 261 32.55 27.09 -16.06
N HIS A 262 31.43 26.35 -16.04
CA HIS A 262 31.42 24.96 -16.49
C HIS A 262 31.73 24.84 -17.99
N ALA A 263 31.17 25.74 -18.82
CA ALA A 263 31.44 25.77 -20.25
C ALA A 263 32.93 26.04 -20.56
N GLU A 264 33.56 26.96 -19.80
CA GLU A 264 34.99 27.27 -19.89
C GLU A 264 35.86 26.07 -19.47
N GLN A 265 35.50 25.36 -18.40
CA GLN A 265 36.23 24.17 -17.93
C GLN A 265 36.19 23.00 -18.93
N HIS A 266 35.15 22.92 -19.75
CA HIS A 266 34.91 21.81 -20.68
C HIS A 266 35.02 22.20 -22.16
N ASP A 267 35.48 23.42 -22.46
CA ASP A 267 35.65 23.95 -23.82
C ASP A 267 34.37 23.87 -24.67
N LEU A 268 33.23 24.16 -24.05
CA LEU A 268 31.89 24.18 -24.66
C LEU A 268 31.48 25.61 -25.04
N ASN A 269 30.88 25.79 -26.22
CA ASN A 269 30.28 27.07 -26.60
C ASN A 269 28.78 27.07 -26.28
N VAL A 270 28.39 27.85 -25.27
CA VAL A 270 26.99 28.03 -24.82
C VAL A 270 26.50 29.48 -24.97
N ASP A 271 27.28 30.34 -25.64
CA ASP A 271 27.06 31.79 -25.68
C ASP A 271 25.71 32.14 -26.34
N GLU A 272 25.36 31.44 -27.41
CA GLU A 272 24.11 31.68 -28.14
C GLU A 272 22.88 31.31 -27.29
N GLN A 273 22.96 30.21 -26.52
CA GLN A 273 21.89 29.75 -25.65
C GLN A 273 21.70 30.73 -24.47
N VAL A 274 22.80 31.16 -23.83
CA VAL A 274 22.76 32.13 -22.74
C VAL A 274 22.24 33.48 -23.25
N ALA A 275 22.76 33.96 -24.38
CA ALA A 275 22.32 35.21 -24.99
C ALA A 275 20.83 35.16 -25.38
N GLY A 276 20.35 34.04 -25.90
CA GLY A 276 18.94 33.82 -26.23
C GLY A 276 18.01 33.92 -25.01
N ILE A 277 18.39 33.31 -23.88
CA ILE A 277 17.60 33.38 -22.63
C ILE A 277 17.59 34.81 -22.07
N ILE A 278 18.74 35.49 -22.06
CA ILE A 278 18.84 36.91 -21.64
C ILE A 278 17.96 37.80 -22.53
N ALA A 279 18.03 37.61 -23.85
CA ALA A 279 17.25 38.38 -24.81
C ALA A 279 15.74 38.17 -24.64
N SER A 280 15.30 36.93 -24.38
CA SER A 280 13.91 36.62 -24.07
C SER A 280 13.42 37.38 -22.83
N LEU A 281 14.17 37.33 -21.73
CA LEU A 281 13.79 38.00 -20.48
C LEU A 281 13.71 39.53 -20.63
N ILE A 282 14.65 40.12 -21.39
CA ILE A 282 14.62 41.55 -21.72
C ILE A 282 13.36 41.88 -22.54
N ASN A 283 12.99 41.02 -23.49
CA ASN A 283 11.81 41.22 -24.31
C ASN A 283 10.52 41.13 -23.48
N ASP A 284 10.43 40.18 -22.54
CA ASP A 284 9.27 40.06 -21.64
C ASP A 284 9.06 41.33 -20.81
N LEU A 285 10.14 41.92 -20.29
CA LEU A 285 10.09 43.20 -19.58
C LEU A 285 9.70 44.36 -20.51
N ARG A 286 10.12 44.34 -21.77
CA ARG A 286 9.69 45.34 -22.77
C ARG A 286 8.21 45.20 -23.11
N LEU A 287 7.69 43.99 -23.22
CA LEU A 287 6.26 43.73 -23.44
C LEU A 287 5.41 44.25 -22.29
N VAL A 288 5.85 44.04 -21.03
CA VAL A 288 5.18 44.63 -19.86
C VAL A 288 5.18 46.16 -19.93
N ARG A 289 6.31 46.76 -20.32
CA ARG A 289 6.44 48.21 -20.49
C ARG A 289 5.54 48.77 -21.59
N ASP A 290 5.51 48.13 -22.75
CA ASP A 290 4.83 48.59 -23.96
C ASP A 290 3.34 48.13 -24.00
N HIS A 291 2.86 47.51 -22.94
CA HIS A 291 1.48 47.05 -22.83
C HIS A 291 0.50 48.22 -22.94
N GLN A 292 -0.53 48.07 -23.78
CA GLN A 292 -1.44 49.16 -24.20
C GLN A 292 -2.17 49.84 -23.04
N GLU A 293 -2.38 49.12 -21.93
CA GLU A 293 -3.10 49.62 -20.75
C GLU A 293 -2.19 50.27 -19.69
N VAL A 294 -0.86 50.17 -19.83
CA VAL A 294 0.06 50.69 -18.80
C VAL A 294 0.15 52.21 -18.88
N GLY A 295 0.22 52.81 -20.07
CA GLY A 295 0.11 54.27 -20.28
C GLY A 295 1.08 55.16 -19.49
N VAL A 296 2.02 54.58 -18.73
CA VAL A 296 2.96 55.30 -17.84
C VAL A 296 4.23 55.67 -18.59
N THR A 297 4.66 56.92 -18.46
CA THR A 297 5.98 57.35 -18.92
C THR A 297 7.08 56.73 -18.05
N VAL A 298 7.88 55.83 -18.61
CA VAL A 298 9.05 55.28 -17.90
C VAL A 298 10.07 56.39 -17.65
N ILE A 299 10.35 56.67 -16.39
CA ILE A 299 11.43 57.57 -15.99
C ILE A 299 12.75 56.82 -16.15
N HIS A 300 13.58 57.26 -17.11
CA HIS A 300 14.84 56.61 -17.44
C HIS A 300 15.98 56.98 -16.47
N ASP A 301 15.76 57.95 -15.58
CA ASP A 301 16.78 58.46 -14.67
C ASP A 301 16.61 57.92 -13.24
N ARG A 302 17.57 57.09 -12.83
CA ARG A 302 17.59 56.40 -11.53
C ARG A 302 17.68 57.38 -10.33
N ARG A 303 18.11 58.63 -10.56
CA ARG A 303 18.25 59.67 -9.52
C ARG A 303 16.92 60.30 -9.09
N LEU A 304 15.87 60.23 -9.92
CA LEU A 304 14.55 60.77 -9.61
C LEU A 304 13.65 59.80 -8.84
N ALA A 305 14.08 58.57 -8.57
CA ALA A 305 13.33 57.62 -7.75
C ALA A 305 13.52 57.86 -6.23
N ASP A 306 14.52 58.64 -5.84
CA ASP A 306 14.95 58.78 -4.44
C ASP A 306 14.09 59.75 -3.61
N TRP A 307 13.28 60.64 -4.22
CA TRP A 307 12.44 61.58 -3.46
C TRP A 307 11.31 60.92 -2.66
N LYS A 308 11.00 59.63 -2.92
CA LYS A 308 10.03 58.85 -2.14
C LYS A 308 10.62 58.19 -0.88
N ARG A 309 11.93 58.29 -0.62
CA ARG A 309 12.56 57.71 0.58
C ARG A 309 12.63 58.66 1.79
N GLU A 310 12.27 59.93 1.63
CA GLU A 310 12.20 60.92 2.70
C GLU A 310 10.77 61.47 2.82
N GLY A 311 9.90 60.69 3.48
CA GLY A 311 8.51 61.06 3.80
C GLY A 311 7.92 60.12 4.83
#